data_AF-A0A3M7STI5-F1
#
_entry.id   AF-A0A3M7STI5-F1
#
_cell.length_a   1.000
_cell.length_b   1.000
_cell.length_c   1.000
_cell.angle_alpha   90.00
_cell.angle_beta   90.00
_cell.angle_gamma   90.00
#
_symmetry.space_group_name_H-M   'P 1'
#
loop_
_entity.id
_entity.type
_entity.pdbx_description
1 polymer ?
#
loop_
_entity_poly.entity_id
_entity_poly.type
_entity_poly.pdbx_seq_one_letter_code
_entity_poly.pdbx_strand_id
1 'polypeptide(L)'
;MTNINSSKEEALRIRVYTFFNENRSLGKIITVRHFMAAKIPRNTVYRILKRSEYFSLKRKLGSGQTPKNMTKVNFNRLKKALDHKDNISQRKAAIKLDISQQMVSKLLKKLQ
;
A
#
# COMPACT_ATOMS: atom_id res chain seq x y z
N MET A 1 0.38 23.03 11.87
CA MET A 1 1.58 22.37 11.31
C MET A 1 1.15 21.32 10.30
N THR A 2 1.12 21.67 9.02
CA THR A 2 0.76 20.78 7.91
C THR A 2 2.01 20.05 7.43
N ASN A 3 2.01 18.72 7.56
CA ASN A 3 3.10 17.87 7.09
C ASN A 3 3.23 18.02 5.56
N ILE A 4 4.38 18.50 5.09
CA ILE A 4 4.66 18.89 3.70
C ILE A 4 4.65 17.68 2.73
N ASN A 5 4.61 16.45 3.25
CA ASN A 5 4.60 15.20 2.47
C ASN A 5 3.32 14.36 2.64
N SER A 6 2.14 14.96 2.78
CA SER A 6 0.89 14.17 2.80
C SER A 6 0.55 13.68 1.40
N SER A 7 0.20 12.40 1.23
CA SER A 7 -0.23 11.89 -0.08
C SER A 7 -1.48 12.64 -0.58
N LYS A 8 -1.69 12.69 -1.90
CA LYS A 8 -2.89 13.32 -2.49
C LYS A 8 -4.20 12.79 -1.87
N GLU A 9 -4.22 11.51 -1.51
CA GLU A 9 -5.36 10.88 -0.84
C GLU A 9 -5.54 11.37 0.61
N GLU A 10 -4.44 11.58 1.33
CA GLU A 10 -4.49 12.07 2.71
C GLU A 10 -4.95 13.52 2.77
N ALA A 11 -4.46 14.37 1.86
CA ALA A 11 -4.93 15.74 1.70
C ALA A 11 -6.44 15.79 1.40
N LEU A 12 -6.93 14.93 0.50
CA LEU A 12 -8.36 14.84 0.20
C LEU A 12 -9.19 14.41 1.42
N ARG A 13 -8.73 13.41 2.18
CA ARG A 13 -9.43 12.97 3.41
C ARG A 13 -9.54 14.08 4.44
N ILE A 14 -8.43 14.79 4.67
CA ILE A 14 -8.40 15.92 5.61
C ILE A 14 -9.39 16.99 5.15
N ARG A 15 -9.32 17.40 3.88
CA ARG A 15 -10.20 18.44 3.32
C ARG A 15 -11.69 18.08 3.43
N VAL A 16 -12.07 16.84 3.08
CA VAL A 16 -13.46 16.37 3.16
C VAL A 16 -13.97 16.40 4.60
N TYR A 17 -13.15 15.96 5.55
CA TYR A 17 -13.57 15.90 6.95
C TYR A 17 -13.63 17.27 7.60
N THR A 18 -12.66 18.15 7.34
CA THR A 18 -12.70 19.53 7.84
C THR A 18 -13.97 20.22 7.38
N PHE A 19 -14.30 20.12 6.09
CA PHE A 19 -15.54 20.69 5.55
C PHE A 19 -16.81 20.07 6.19
N PHE A 20 -16.83 18.75 6.40
CA PHE A 20 -17.96 18.07 7.05
C PHE A 20 -18.15 18.51 8.50
N ASN A 21 -17.06 18.72 9.26
CA ASN A 21 -17.15 19.18 10.64
C ASN A 21 -17.63 20.61 10.76
N GLU A 22 -17.17 21.50 9.89
CA GLU A 22 -17.64 22.89 9.82
C GLU A 22 -19.13 22.97 9.48
N ASN A 23 -19.62 22.01 8.68
CA ASN A 23 -21.00 21.97 8.19
C ASN A 23 -21.80 20.82 8.82
N ARG A 24 -21.47 20.41 10.05
CA ARG A 24 -22.01 19.18 10.65
C ARG A 24 -23.53 19.21 10.83
N SER A 25 -24.10 20.37 11.14
CA SER A 25 -25.55 20.59 11.30
C SER A 25 -26.33 20.39 10.00
N LEU A 26 -25.69 20.61 8.86
CA LEU A 26 -26.29 20.56 7.53
C LEU A 26 -26.30 19.13 6.93
N GLY A 27 -25.66 18.18 7.61
CA GLY A 27 -25.62 16.77 7.23
C GLY A 27 -24.70 16.46 6.04
N LYS A 28 -24.57 15.16 5.75
CA LYS A 28 -23.59 14.62 4.78
C LYS A 28 -23.87 15.03 3.33
N ILE A 29 -25.12 15.36 3.00
CA ILE A 29 -25.55 15.66 1.63
C ILE A 29 -24.85 16.91 1.09
N ILE A 30 -24.65 17.92 1.94
CA ILE A 30 -24.04 19.19 1.53
C ILE A 30 -22.55 19.01 1.25
N THR A 31 -21.84 18.26 2.10
CA THR A 31 -20.46 17.86 1.84
C THR A 31 -20.33 17.12 0.50
N VAL A 32 -21.20 16.15 0.25
CA VAL A 32 -21.15 15.37 -0.99
C VAL A 32 -21.38 16.26 -2.22
N ARG A 33 -22.39 17.14 -2.19
CA ARG A 33 -22.67 18.06 -3.30
C ARG A 33 -21.50 19.01 -3.57
N HIS A 34 -20.89 19.57 -2.52
CA HIS A 34 -19.72 20.45 -2.64
C HIS A 34 -18.56 19.75 -3.36
N PHE A 35 -18.21 18.53 -2.93
CA PHE A 35 -17.10 17.78 -3.51
C PHE A 35 -17.44 17.18 -4.89
N MET A 36 -18.71 16.89 -5.17
CA MET A 36 -19.14 16.53 -6.53
C MET A 36 -18.95 17.70 -7.51
N ALA A 37 -19.27 18.94 -7.11
CA ALA A 37 -18.99 20.13 -7.90
C ALA A 37 -17.48 20.33 -8.14
N ALA A 38 -16.65 19.93 -7.18
CA ALA A 38 -15.19 19.89 -7.30
C ALA A 38 -14.65 18.67 -8.12
N LYS A 39 -15.52 17.97 -8.86
CA LYS A 39 -15.20 16.78 -9.68
C LYS A 39 -14.66 15.57 -8.89
N ILE A 40 -14.98 15.46 -7.60
CA ILE A 40 -14.65 14.27 -6.80
C ILE A 40 -15.86 13.32 -6.82
N PRO A 41 -15.67 12.03 -7.16
CA PRO A 41 -16.77 11.09 -7.25
C PRO A 41 -17.53 10.95 -5.92
N ARG A 42 -18.86 10.92 -6.01
CA ARG A 42 -19.79 10.73 -4.87
C ARG A 42 -19.36 9.57 -3.96
N ASN A 43 -19.03 8.43 -4.55
CA ASN A 43 -18.65 7.22 -3.82
C ASN A 43 -17.37 7.42 -2.99
N THR A 44 -16.42 8.20 -3.49
CA THR A 44 -15.17 8.52 -2.78
C THR A 44 -15.48 9.32 -1.51
N VAL A 45 -16.33 10.35 -1.62
CA VAL A 45 -16.71 11.20 -0.48
C VAL A 45 -17.42 10.37 0.59
N TYR A 46 -18.42 9.56 0.21
CA TYR A 46 -19.11 8.70 1.19
C TYR A 46 -18.20 7.67 1.83
N ARG A 47 -17.26 7.07 1.09
CA ARG A 47 -16.27 6.14 1.66
C ARG A 47 -15.40 6.83 2.70
N ILE A 48 -14.98 8.07 2.46
CA ILE A 48 -14.19 8.85 3.42
C ILE A 48 -15.01 9.16 4.67
N LEU A 49 -16.25 9.65 4.52
CA LEU A 49 -17.14 9.96 5.64
C LEU A 49 -17.46 8.71 6.47
N LYS A 50 -17.84 7.60 5.82
CA LYS A 50 -18.08 6.31 6.50
C LYS A 50 -16.85 5.83 7.26
N ARG A 51 -15.65 5.96 6.67
CA ARG A 51 -14.40 5.58 7.35
C ARG A 51 -14.15 6.43 8.60
N SER A 52 -14.47 7.72 8.57
CA SER A 52 -14.25 8.62 9.71
C SER A 52 -15.13 8.32 10.93
N GLU A 53 -16.22 7.56 10.76
CA GLU A 53 -17.06 7.11 11.88
C GLU A 53 -16.35 6.09 12.78
N TYR A 54 -15.41 5.33 12.22
CA TYR A 54 -14.76 4.20 12.90
C TYR A 54 -13.26 4.37 13.08
N PHE A 55 -12.61 5.22 12.28
CA PHE A 55 -11.15 5.33 12.23
C PHE A 55 -10.70 6.79 12.27
N SER A 56 -9.48 7.00 12.81
CA SER A 56 -8.82 8.29 12.76
C SER A 56 -8.51 8.73 11.32
N LEU A 57 -8.47 10.04 11.13
CA LEU A 57 -8.25 10.71 9.84
C LEU A 57 -6.86 10.45 9.28
N LYS A 58 -5.88 10.47 10.18
CA LYS A 58 -4.47 10.22 9.86
C LYS A 58 -4.30 8.73 9.67
N ARG A 59 -3.57 8.37 8.61
CA ARG A 59 -3.19 6.97 8.42
C ARG A 59 -2.27 6.55 9.57
N LYS A 60 -2.51 5.39 10.18
CA LYS A 60 -1.56 4.80 11.12
C LYS A 60 -0.23 4.57 10.38
N LEU A 61 0.85 5.17 10.88
CA LEU A 61 2.19 4.94 10.35
C LEU A 61 2.49 3.43 10.39
N GLY A 62 3.06 2.90 9.30
CA GLY A 62 3.33 1.47 9.18
C GLY A 62 2.13 0.56 8.87
N SER A 63 0.94 1.10 8.60
CA SER A 63 -0.25 0.30 8.21
C SER A 63 -0.21 -0.26 6.77
N GLY A 64 0.88 -0.01 6.04
CA GLY A 64 1.09 -0.63 4.73
C GLY A 64 1.53 -2.08 4.88
N GLN A 65 1.23 -2.91 3.88
CA GLN A 65 1.90 -4.19 3.76
C GLN A 65 3.40 -3.93 3.62
N THR A 66 4.21 -4.44 4.54
CA THR A 66 5.65 -4.39 4.39
C THR A 66 6.01 -5.26 3.19
N PRO A 67 6.84 -4.77 2.24
CA PRO A 67 7.29 -5.60 1.16
C PRO A 67 8.01 -6.81 1.76
N LYS A 68 7.53 -8.03 1.43
CA LYS A 68 8.21 -9.28 1.78
C LYS A 68 9.47 -9.39 0.93
N ASN A 69 10.51 -8.66 1.32
CA ASN A 69 11.83 -8.83 0.75
C ASN A 69 12.38 -10.17 1.22
N MET A 70 13.10 -10.86 0.33
CA MET A 70 13.80 -12.09 0.73
C MET A 70 14.81 -11.75 1.83
N THR A 71 14.84 -12.56 2.90
CA THR A 71 15.83 -12.41 3.96
C THR A 71 17.23 -12.71 3.41
N LYS A 72 18.25 -12.02 3.92
CA LYS A 72 19.66 -12.23 3.53
C LYS A 72 20.07 -13.71 3.67
N VAL A 73 19.54 -14.40 4.68
CA VAL A 73 19.77 -15.83 4.92
C VAL A 73 19.22 -16.69 3.77
N ASN A 74 17.97 -16.48 3.38
CA ASN A 74 17.36 -17.25 2.28
C ASN A 74 18.00 -16.91 0.94
N PHE A 75 18.42 -15.66 0.74
CA PHE A 75 19.18 -15.26 -0.43
C PHE A 75 20.54 -15.97 -0.51
N ASN A 76 21.28 -16.05 0.60
CA ASN A 76 22.55 -16.76 0.64
C ASN A 76 22.38 -18.27 0.42
N ARG A 77 21.29 -18.86 0.92
CA ARG A 77 20.93 -20.27 0.64
C ARG A 77 20.62 -20.48 -0.84
N LEU A 78 19.89 -19.56 -1.47
CA LEU A 78 19.62 -19.59 -2.91
C LEU A 78 20.91 -19.49 -3.72
N LYS A 79 21.79 -18.54 -3.38
CA LYS A 79 23.09 -18.37 -4.04
C LYS A 79 23.90 -19.66 -3.94
N LYS A 80 24.13 -20.21 -2.74
CA LYS A 80 24.86 -21.48 -2.55
C LYS A 80 24.24 -22.69 -3.26
N ALA A 81 22.92 -22.70 -3.46
CA ALA A 81 22.23 -23.80 -4.12
C ALA A 81 22.42 -23.79 -5.64
N LEU A 82 22.67 -22.64 -6.24
CA LEU A 82 22.76 -22.45 -7.69
C LEU A 82 24.18 -22.13 -8.18
N ASP A 83 25.07 -21.71 -7.27
CA ASP A 83 26.47 -21.40 -7.56
C ASP A 83 27.22 -22.65 -8.03
N HIS A 84 27.64 -22.64 -9.30
CA HIS A 84 28.37 -23.74 -9.95
C HIS A 84 27.69 -25.13 -9.84
N LYS A 85 26.35 -25.18 -9.79
CA LYS A 85 25.59 -26.44 -9.74
C LYS A 85 24.62 -26.57 -10.92
N ASP A 86 25.01 -27.36 -11.92
CA ASP A 86 24.19 -27.60 -13.12
C ASP A 86 22.98 -28.53 -12.86
N ASN A 87 22.99 -29.24 -11.73
CA ASN A 87 21.97 -30.24 -11.40
C ASN A 87 20.69 -29.66 -10.76
N ILE A 88 20.66 -28.37 -10.44
CA ILE A 88 19.55 -27.72 -9.72
C ILE A 88 18.88 -26.68 -10.60
N SER A 89 17.67 -26.99 -11.06
CA SER A 89 16.85 -26.02 -11.77
C SER A 89 16.28 -24.95 -10.82
N GLN A 90 16.00 -23.77 -11.37
CA GLN A 90 15.34 -22.68 -10.62
C GLN A 90 14.02 -23.13 -9.97
N ARG A 91 13.28 -24.05 -10.62
CA ARG A 91 12.04 -24.62 -10.09
C ARG A 91 12.29 -25.48 -8.84
N LYS A 92 13.34 -26.31 -8.84
CA LYS A 92 13.72 -27.09 -7.65
C LYS A 92 14.18 -26.19 -6.50
N ALA A 93 14.94 -25.14 -6.80
CA ALA A 93 15.37 -24.15 -5.81
C ALA A 93 14.17 -23.38 -5.20
N ALA A 94 13.18 -23.05 -6.04
CA ALA A 94 11.95 -22.38 -5.63
C ALA A 94 11.13 -23.24 -4.64
N ILE A 95 10.94 -24.53 -4.92
CA ILE A 95 10.26 -25.47 -4.02
C ILE A 95 11.01 -25.57 -2.68
N LYS A 96 12.35 -25.68 -2.71
CA LYS A 96 13.17 -25.81 -1.49
C LYS A 96 13.12 -24.59 -0.58
N LEU A 97 12.86 -23.41 -1.14
CA LEU A 97 12.81 -22.13 -0.40
C LEU A 97 11.39 -21.62 -0.17
N ASP A 98 10.37 -22.38 -0.58
CA ASP A 98 8.96 -22.01 -0.52
C ASP A 98 8.67 -20.63 -1.16
N ILE A 99 9.12 -20.47 -2.40
CA ILE A 99 9.01 -19.22 -3.16
C ILE A 99 8.58 -19.47 -4.60
N SER A 100 8.09 -18.44 -5.27
CA SER A 100 7.79 -18.54 -6.70
C SER A 100 9.07 -18.58 -7.55
N GLN A 101 9.04 -19.36 -8.64
CA GLN A 101 10.16 -19.42 -9.59
C GLN A 101 10.44 -18.04 -10.22
N GLN A 102 9.41 -17.23 -10.45
CA GLN A 102 9.58 -15.86 -10.95
C GLN A 102 10.44 -14.99 -10.01
N MET A 103 10.27 -15.17 -8.70
CA MET A 103 11.06 -14.47 -7.71
C MET A 103 12.53 -14.92 -7.72
N VAL A 104 12.78 -16.22 -7.89
CA VAL A 104 14.13 -16.77 -8.09
C VAL A 104 14.80 -16.15 -9.33
N SER A 105 14.11 -16.13 -10.46
CA SER A 105 14.64 -15.55 -11.70
C SER A 105 14.98 -14.05 -11.54
N LYS A 106 14.10 -13.27 -10.90
CA LYS A 106 14.35 -11.85 -10.59
C LYS A 106 15.57 -11.65 -9.69
N LEU A 107 15.80 -12.54 -8.72
CA LEU A 107 16.94 -12.46 -7.81
C LEU A 107 18.26 -12.83 -8.49
N LEU A 108 18.25 -13.83 -9.39
CA LEU A 108 19.42 -14.22 -10.16
C LEU A 108 19.86 -13.13 -11.14
N LYS A 109 18.91 -12.44 -11.79
CA LYS A 109 19.21 -11.28 -12.65
C LYS A 109 19.87 -10.12 -11.91
N LYS A 110 19.72 -10.03 -10.58
CA LYS A 110 20.41 -9.01 -9.76
C LYS A 110 21.82 -9.41 -9.35
N LEU A 111 22.18 -10.69 -9.54
CA LEU A 111 23.51 -11.23 -9.20
C LEU A 111 24.47 -11.20 -10.38
N GLN A 112 23.95 -11.13 -11.61
CA GLN A 112 24.71 -10.85 -12.84
C GLN A 112 25.00 -9.36 -12.94
#